data_AF-A0AAX4Y2T8-F1
#
_entry.id   AF-A0AAX4Y2T8-F1
#
_cell.length_a   1.000
_cell.length_b   1.000
_cell.length_c   1.000
_cell.angle_alpha   90.00
_cell.angle_beta   90.00
_cell.angle_gamma   90.00
#
_symmetry.space_group_name_H-M   'P 1'
#
loop_
_entity.id
_entity.type
_entity.pdbx_description
1 polymer ?
#
loop_
_entity_poly.entity_id
_entity_poly.type
_entity_poly.pdbx_seq_one_letter_code
_entity_poly.pdbx_strand_id
1 'polypeptide(L)'
;EDLFEVCRKLNIPASEQSELYRRTVFNIMGGNVDDRIKNFSFLMERNGTWHITPAYDMTFATNLDGAAYENAHSMSIAGKDNDITEDDLMQFAKQNG
;
A
#
# COMPACT_ATOMS: atom_id res chain seq x y z
N GLU A 1 1.14 -0.71 -8.74
CA GLU A 1 1.43 0.70 -9.12
C GLU A 1 0.19 1.59 -9.17
N ASP A 2 -0.96 1.05 -9.58
CA ASP A 2 -2.21 1.79 -9.80
C ASP A 2 -2.68 2.67 -8.63
N LEU A 3 -2.45 2.27 -7.38
CA LEU A 3 -2.93 3.00 -6.20
C LEU A 3 -2.32 4.41 -6.08
N PHE A 4 -0.99 4.53 -6.17
CA PHE A 4 -0.31 5.83 -6.06
C PHE A 4 -0.53 6.69 -7.30
N GLU A 5 -0.75 6.08 -8.47
CA GLU A 5 -1.18 6.80 -9.65
C GLU A 5 -2.57 7.43 -9.46
N VAL A 6 -3.52 6.69 -8.87
CA VAL A 6 -4.84 7.23 -8.51
C VAL A 6 -4.72 8.38 -7.51
N CYS A 7 -3.85 8.26 -6.49
CA CYS A 7 -3.60 9.37 -5.56
C CYS A 7 -3.17 10.66 -6.26
N ARG A 8 -2.25 10.55 -7.23
CA ARG A 8 -1.81 11.70 -8.03
C ARG A 8 -2.95 12.27 -8.87
N LYS A 9 -3.75 11.42 -9.51
CA LYS A 9 -4.91 11.86 -10.32
C LYS A 9 -5.99 12.56 -9.48
N LEU A 10 -6.18 12.13 -8.24
CA LEU A 10 -7.14 12.72 -7.30
C LEU A 10 -6.60 13.97 -6.58
N ASN A 11 -5.34 14.37 -6.82
CA ASN A 11 -4.66 15.46 -6.14
C ASN A 11 -4.64 15.30 -4.60
N ILE A 12 -4.45 14.06 -4.13
CA ILE A 12 -4.27 13.77 -2.69
C ILE A 12 -3.05 14.54 -2.16
N PRO A 13 -3.13 15.21 -0.99
CA PRO A 13 -1.99 15.93 -0.42
C PRO A 13 -0.74 15.05 -0.25
N ALA A 14 0.46 15.61 -0.46
CA ALA A 14 1.72 14.87 -0.36
C ALA A 14 1.95 14.22 1.03
N SER A 15 1.48 14.88 2.09
CA SER A 15 1.50 14.32 3.45
C SER A 15 0.67 13.04 3.59
N GLU A 16 -0.47 12.97 2.90
CA GLU A 16 -1.34 11.79 2.85
C GLU A 16 -0.79 10.71 1.93
N GLN A 17 -0.15 11.06 0.81
CA GLN A 17 0.61 10.09 0.01
C GLN A 17 1.75 9.45 0.81
N SER A 18 2.43 10.22 1.66
CA SER A 18 3.46 9.70 2.57
C SER A 18 2.87 8.79 3.66
N GLU A 19 1.65 9.06 4.12
CA GLU A 19 0.92 8.17 5.02
C GLU A 19 0.50 6.87 4.32
N LEU A 20 0.05 6.95 3.07
CA LEU A 20 -0.27 5.78 2.26
C LEU A 20 0.95 4.87 2.07
N TYR A 21 2.12 5.46 1.78
CA TYR A 21 3.38 4.73 1.70
C TYR A 21 3.72 4.03 3.03
N ARG A 22 3.55 4.71 4.16
CA ARG A 22 3.75 4.10 5.48
C ARG A 22 2.83 2.90 5.73
N ARG A 23 1.58 2.95 5.25
CA ARG A 23 0.64 1.81 5.33
C ARG A 23 1.07 0.65 4.45
N THR A 24 1.59 0.92 3.26
CA THR A 24 2.20 -0.10 2.39
C THR A 24 3.37 -0.77 3.09
N VAL A 25 4.32 0.00 3.64
CA VAL A 25 5.44 -0.55 4.42
C VAL A 25 4.95 -1.39 5.60
N PHE A 26 3.92 -0.92 6.31
CA PHE A 26 3.34 -1.68 7.41
C PHE A 26 2.77 -3.02 6.95
N ASN A 27 2.06 -3.09 5.81
CA ASN A 27 1.54 -4.35 5.30
C ASN A 27 2.66 -5.34 4.98
N ILE A 28 3.74 -4.89 4.35
CA ILE A 28 4.92 -5.72 4.07
C ILE A 28 5.56 -6.22 5.36
N MET A 29 5.96 -5.31 6.25
CA MET A 29 6.69 -5.64 7.47
C MET A 29 5.83 -6.41 8.49
N GLY A 30 4.52 -6.15 8.48
CA GLY A 30 3.54 -6.76 9.37
C GLY A 30 2.96 -8.06 8.86
N GLY A 31 3.42 -8.59 7.72
CA GLY A 31 2.91 -9.85 7.16
C GLY A 31 1.42 -9.81 6.78
N ASN A 32 0.92 -8.63 6.38
CA ASN A 32 -0.42 -8.48 5.82
C ASN A 32 -0.37 -8.72 4.31
N VAL A 33 -0.50 -9.97 3.90
CA VAL A 33 -0.44 -10.39 2.49
C VAL A 33 -1.79 -10.23 1.75
N ASP A 34 -2.89 -9.98 2.48
CA ASP A 34 -4.21 -9.65 1.90
C ASP A 34 -4.37 -8.15 1.61
N ASP A 35 -3.27 -7.45 1.32
CA ASP A 35 -3.18 -6.00 1.11
C ASP A 35 -3.72 -5.52 -0.25
N ARG A 36 -4.89 -6.02 -0.64
CA ARG A 36 -5.53 -5.71 -1.92
C ARG A 36 -5.88 -4.23 -2.05
N ILE A 37 -5.98 -3.75 -3.29
CA ILE A 37 -6.40 -2.37 -3.62
C ILE A 37 -7.75 -1.99 -2.97
N LYS A 38 -8.67 -2.96 -2.78
CA LYS A 38 -9.97 -2.74 -2.10
C LYS A 38 -9.82 -2.29 -0.63
N ASN A 39 -8.66 -2.55 -0.01
CA ASN A 39 -8.34 -2.17 1.37
C ASN A 39 -7.85 -0.71 1.47
N PHE A 40 -7.87 0.02 0.35
CA PHE A 40 -7.59 1.45 0.30
C PHE A 40 -8.80 2.20 -0.24
N SER A 41 -9.21 3.22 0.49
CA SER A 41 -10.34 4.08 0.12
C SER A 41 -9.96 5.55 0.10
N PHE A 42 -10.67 6.30 -0.73
CA PHE A 42 -10.58 7.76 -0.81
C PHE A 42 -11.91 8.37 -0.40
N LEU A 43 -11.85 9.50 0.31
CA LEU A 43 -12.99 10.29 0.73
C LEU A 43 -13.00 11.62 -0.02
N MET A 44 -14.12 11.94 -0.68
CA MET A 44 -14.33 13.25 -1.28
C MET A 44 -15.11 14.14 -0.31
N GLU A 45 -14.56 15.31 -0.03
CA GLU A 45 -15.28 16.37 0.69
C GLU A 45 -16.33 17.03 -0.22
N ARG A 46 -17.26 17.78 0.40
CA ARG A 46 -18.30 18.53 -0.34
C ARG A 46 -17.73 19.56 -1.32
N ASN A 47 -16.52 20.04 -1.08
CA ASN A 47 -15.82 20.99 -1.93
C ASN A 47 -15.09 20.32 -3.12
N GLY A 48 -15.14 18.99 -3.24
CA GLY A 48 -14.48 18.22 -4.30
C GLY A 48 -13.03 17.83 -4.01
N THR A 49 -12.50 18.15 -2.81
CA THR A 49 -11.15 17.74 -2.38
C THR A 49 -11.18 16.27 -1.98
N TRP A 50 -10.16 15.52 -2.40
CA TRP A 50 -10.00 14.12 -2.06
C TRP A 50 -8.95 13.93 -0.96
N HIS A 51 -9.24 12.98 -0.07
CA HIS A 51 -8.36 12.54 1.01
C HIS A 51 -8.28 11.03 1.05
N ILE A 52 -7.22 10.47 1.64
CA ILE A 52 -7.23 9.07 2.06
C ILE A 52 -8.16 8.90 3.27
N THR A 53 -8.82 7.75 3.38
CA THR A 53 -9.55 7.40 4.61
C THR A 53 -8.56 7.01 5.72
N PRO A 54 -9.01 6.91 6.99
CA PRO A 54 -8.29 6.12 7.99
C PRO A 54 -7.96 4.72 7.47
N ALA A 55 -6.87 4.12 7.96
CA ALA A 55 -6.53 2.74 7.63
C ALA A 55 -7.55 1.77 8.23
N TYR A 56 -7.84 0.68 7.52
CA TYR A 56 -8.71 -0.40 7.95
C TYR A 56 -8.16 -1.72 7.41
N ASP A 57 -8.66 -2.84 7.96
CA ASP A 57 -8.24 -4.19 7.55
C ASP A 57 -6.72 -4.44 7.63
N MET A 58 -6.10 -3.86 8.66
CA MET A 58 -4.68 -4.03 8.98
C MET A 58 -4.53 -5.26 9.87
N THR A 59 -4.37 -6.45 9.28
CA THR A 59 -4.31 -7.73 10.01
C THR A 59 -3.07 -8.55 9.63
N PHE A 60 -2.62 -9.42 10.52
CA PHE A 60 -1.58 -10.41 10.18
C PHE A 60 -2.26 -11.55 9.40
N ALA A 61 -1.91 -11.70 8.12
CA ALA A 61 -2.55 -12.65 7.21
C ALA A 61 -1.60 -13.73 6.68
N THR A 62 -0.32 -13.67 7.06
CA THR A 62 0.70 -14.63 6.63
C THR A 62 0.41 -16.03 7.20
N ASN A 63 0.38 -17.03 6.32
CA ASN A 63 0.31 -18.44 6.69
C ASN A 63 1.70 -18.98 7.02
N LEU A 64 1.99 -19.18 8.31
CA LEU A 64 3.31 -19.65 8.78
C LEU A 64 3.61 -21.10 8.41
N ASP A 65 2.58 -21.92 8.17
CA ASP A 65 2.70 -23.32 7.76
C ASP A 65 2.48 -23.52 6.25
N GLY A 66 2.21 -22.43 5.53
CA GLY A 66 1.87 -22.41 4.11
C GLY A 66 3.08 -22.43 3.19
N ALA A 67 2.86 -22.79 1.94
CA ALA A 67 3.89 -22.63 0.92
C ALA A 67 4.18 -21.14 0.66
N ALA A 68 5.41 -20.82 0.25
CA ALA A 68 5.83 -19.43 0.03
C ALA A 68 4.91 -18.64 -0.93
N TYR A 69 4.34 -19.29 -1.94
CA TYR A 69 3.43 -18.64 -2.90
C TYR A 69 2.10 -18.20 -2.26
N GLU A 70 1.69 -18.78 -1.12
CA GLU A 70 0.48 -18.39 -0.40
C GLU A 70 0.64 -17.05 0.32
N ASN A 71 1.89 -16.65 0.56
CA ASN A 71 2.25 -15.42 1.26
C ASN A 71 2.77 -14.34 0.32
N ALA A 72 2.51 -14.46 -0.99
CA ALA A 72 2.74 -13.36 -1.91
C ALA A 72 1.75 -12.22 -1.61
N HIS A 73 2.26 -10.99 -1.55
CA HIS A 73 1.46 -9.78 -1.41
C HIS A 73 0.54 -9.58 -2.61
N SER A 74 -0.64 -9.04 -2.35
CA SER A 74 -1.62 -8.76 -3.40
C SER A 74 -1.23 -7.54 -4.24
N MET A 75 -0.46 -6.61 -3.67
CA MET A 75 0.13 -5.48 -4.40
C MET A 75 1.62 -5.70 -4.64
N SER A 76 2.07 -5.32 -5.84
CA SER A 76 3.49 -5.32 -6.16
C SER A 76 4.19 -4.03 -5.73
N ILE A 77 5.40 -4.18 -5.20
CA ILE A 77 6.34 -3.11 -4.84
C ILE A 77 7.59 -3.29 -5.69
N ALA A 78 7.95 -2.25 -6.46
CA ALA A 78 9.09 -2.30 -7.39
C ALA A 78 9.09 -3.54 -8.32
N GLY A 79 7.89 -3.99 -8.74
CA GLY A 79 7.71 -5.17 -9.58
C GLY A 79 7.76 -6.52 -8.86
N LYS A 80 7.86 -6.54 -7.53
CA LYS A 80 7.88 -7.75 -6.69
C LYS A 80 6.63 -7.87 -5.84
N ASP A 81 6.14 -9.09 -5.66
CA ASP A 81 5.04 -9.45 -4.76
C ASP A 81 5.51 -10.40 -3.62
N ASN A 82 6.75 -10.83 -3.65
CA ASN A 82 7.41 -11.64 -2.63
C ASN A 82 8.86 -11.19 -2.48
N ASP A 83 9.52 -11.65 -1.41
CA ASP A 83 10.93 -11.34 -1.09
C ASP A 83 11.24 -9.82 -1.21
N ILE A 84 10.30 -8.99 -0.75
CA ILE A 84 10.40 -7.54 -0.79
C ILE A 84 11.43 -7.10 0.26
N THR A 85 12.48 -6.43 -0.20
CA THR A 85 13.58 -5.96 0.63
C THR A 85 13.42 -4.48 1.00
N GLU A 86 14.24 -4.02 1.95
CA GLU A 86 14.33 -2.58 2.27
C GLU A 86 14.71 -1.73 1.05
N ASP A 87 15.62 -2.22 0.20
CA ASP A 87 16.03 -1.52 -1.02
C ASP A 87 14.86 -1.35 -2.00
N ASP A 88 13.99 -2.35 -2.11
CA ASP A 88 12.78 -2.29 -2.94
C ASP A 88 11.81 -1.22 -2.43
N LEU A 89 11.61 -1.16 -1.10
CA LEU A 89 10.78 -0.14 -0.46
C LEU A 89 11.38 1.26 -0.69
N MET A 90 12.69 1.41 -0.53
CA MET A 90 13.38 2.69 -0.76
C MET A 90 13.35 3.13 -2.23
N GLN A 91 13.44 2.21 -3.18
CA GLN A 91 13.26 2.49 -4.59
C GLN A 91 11.82 2.94 -4.89
N PHE A 92 10.84 2.23 -4.35
CA PHE A 92 9.43 2.55 -4.52
C PHE A 92 9.08 3.92 -3.92
N ALA A 93 9.65 4.26 -2.76
CA ALA A 93 9.51 5.58 -2.13
C ALA A 93 10.00 6.70 -3.05
N LYS A 94 11.20 6.58 -3.62
CA LYS A 94 11.77 7.61 -4.54
C LYS A 94 10.89 7.87 -5.77
N GLN A 95 10.08 6.90 -6.17
CA GLN A 95 9.17 7.01 -7.32
C GLN A 95 7.78 7.57 -6.94
N ASN A 96 7.39 7.50 -5.67
CA ASN A 96 6.01 7.76 -5.22
C ASN A 96 5.89 8.69 -3.99
N GLY A 97 7.00 9.24 -3.49
CA GLY A 97 7.08 10.15 -2.33
C GLY A 97 8.06 11.28 -2.56
#